data_AF-A0A3D5D355-F1
#
_entry.id   AF-A0A3D5D355-F1
#
_cell.length_a   1.000
_cell.length_b   1.000
_cell.length_c   1.000
_cell.angle_alpha   90.00
_cell.angle_beta   90.00
_cell.angle_gamma   90.00
#
_symmetry.space_group_name_H-M   'P 1'
#
loop_
_entity.id
_entity.type
_entity.pdbx_description
1 polymer ?
#
loop_
_entity_poly.entity_id
_entity_poly.type
_entity_poly.pdbx_seq_one_letter_code
_entity_poly.pdbx_strand_id
1 'polypeptide(L)'
;HGADDAASWHERYNSKGPEWRAPGKGETLQRNANGKRPVVGGNTFVVVEADGDDLVHSDGKTAVKAAELIGKFAKQNKPFFLGVGFVRPHVPFVAPKKYYEPFLPYSKMKLPPKIEGDWDDIPKPGINYCTSVNMQMDIRKQKKAVGGYYASVAFLDAQVGKVMAALKQSGQADNTIVIFTSDHGFHLGEHDFWA
;
A
#
# COMPACT_ATOMS: atom_id res chain seq x y z
N HIS A 1 -5.79 -15.71 -2.02
CA HIS A 1 -4.40 -16.19 -2.13
C HIS A 1 -4.04 -16.06 -3.59
N GLY A 2 -3.11 -15.18 -3.97
CA GLY A 2 -2.50 -15.28 -5.28
C GLY A 2 -1.84 -16.65 -5.36
N ALA A 3 -2.13 -17.43 -6.39
CA ALA A 3 -1.49 -18.72 -6.56
C ALA A 3 -0.12 -18.46 -7.19
N ASP A 4 0.96 -18.57 -6.40
CA ASP A 4 2.31 -18.52 -6.96
C ASP A 4 2.46 -19.69 -7.93
N ASP A 5 2.95 -19.41 -9.14
CA ASP A 5 3.31 -20.43 -10.11
C ASP A 5 4.47 -21.27 -9.57
N ALA A 6 4.22 -22.57 -9.35
CA ALA A 6 5.17 -23.46 -8.69
C ALA A 6 6.44 -23.70 -9.54
N ALA A 7 6.36 -23.54 -10.87
CA ALA A 7 7.51 -23.66 -11.75
C ALA A 7 8.45 -22.44 -11.68
N SER A 8 7.94 -21.28 -11.26
CA SER A 8 8.68 -20.03 -11.21
C SER A 8 9.55 -19.86 -9.96
N TRP A 9 9.29 -20.58 -8.87
CA TRP A 9 9.90 -20.32 -7.56
C TRP A 9 10.41 -21.58 -6.85
N HIS A 10 11.67 -21.55 -6.38
CA HIS A 10 12.26 -22.61 -5.55
C HIS A 10 11.72 -22.62 -4.11
N GLU A 11 11.57 -21.43 -3.52
CA GLU A 11 11.03 -21.22 -2.18
C GLU A 11 9.99 -20.09 -2.25
N ARG A 12 8.86 -20.21 -1.53
CA ARG A 12 7.82 -19.17 -1.46
C ARG A 12 7.35 -18.92 -0.03
N TYR A 13 7.15 -17.66 0.33
CA TYR A 13 6.74 -17.26 1.68
C TYR A 13 5.60 -16.24 1.60
N ASN A 14 4.43 -16.62 2.12
CA ASN A 14 3.24 -15.77 2.11
C ASN A 14 2.98 -15.19 3.51
N SER A 15 3.43 -13.95 3.73
CA SER A 15 3.25 -13.22 4.98
C SER A 15 1.78 -12.84 5.21
N LYS A 16 1.16 -13.39 6.26
CA LYS A 16 -0.23 -13.09 6.62
C LYS A 16 -0.29 -11.88 7.57
N GLY A 17 -1.16 -10.92 7.26
CA GLY A 17 -1.55 -9.82 8.15
C GLY A 17 -3.06 -9.84 8.43
N PRO A 18 -3.52 -9.14 9.47
CA PRO A 18 -4.95 -8.96 9.72
C PRO A 18 -5.62 -8.04 8.69
N GLU A 19 -4.83 -7.28 7.91
CA GLU A 19 -5.30 -6.28 6.94
C GLU A 19 -6.29 -5.30 7.60
N TRP A 20 -7.44 -5.04 6.98
CA TRP A 20 -8.50 -4.18 7.52
C TRP A 20 -9.07 -4.60 8.87
N ARG A 21 -8.77 -5.83 9.33
CA ARG A 21 -9.15 -6.33 10.67
C ARG A 21 -8.11 -6.01 11.74
N ALA A 22 -7.05 -5.29 11.40
CA ALA A 22 -6.08 -4.82 12.39
C ALA A 22 -6.82 -3.99 13.46
N PRO A 23 -6.56 -4.21 14.76
CA PRO A 23 -7.06 -3.34 15.81
C PRO A 23 -6.61 -1.90 15.55
N GLY A 24 -7.46 -0.91 15.83
CA GLY A 24 -7.14 0.49 15.61
C GLY A 24 -8.34 1.32 15.18
N LYS A 25 -8.07 2.53 14.68
CA LYS A 25 -9.11 3.45 14.23
C LYS A 25 -9.34 3.29 12.73
N GLY A 26 -10.38 2.53 12.39
CA GLY A 26 -10.81 2.31 11.02
C GLY A 26 -11.97 3.20 10.57
N GLU A 27 -11.99 3.59 9.29
CA GLU A 27 -13.11 4.28 8.66
C GLU A 27 -13.28 3.84 7.20
N THR A 28 -14.49 3.39 6.83
CA THR A 28 -14.88 3.18 5.44
C THR A 28 -15.21 4.51 4.79
N LEU A 29 -14.50 4.88 3.73
CA LEU A 29 -14.64 6.20 3.08
C LEU A 29 -15.68 6.16 1.95
N GLN A 30 -15.67 5.10 1.13
CA GLN A 30 -16.60 5.00 0.01
C GLN A 30 -18.01 4.62 0.45
N ARG A 31 -19.00 5.24 -0.20
CA ARG A 31 -20.44 4.97 -0.06
C ARG A 31 -20.87 4.94 1.41
N ASN A 32 -20.30 5.83 2.22
CA ASN A 32 -20.50 5.89 3.67
C ASN A 32 -20.79 7.33 4.13
N ALA A 33 -21.76 7.99 3.47
CA ALA A 33 -22.08 9.39 3.73
C ALA A 33 -22.43 9.66 5.20
N ASN A 34 -23.18 8.75 5.84
CA ASN A 34 -23.62 8.85 7.23
C ASN A 34 -22.62 8.32 8.27
N GLY A 35 -21.47 7.78 7.84
CA GLY A 35 -20.44 7.23 8.73
C GLY A 35 -20.82 5.95 9.47
N LYS A 36 -21.98 5.34 9.19
CA LYS A 36 -22.48 4.16 9.92
C LYS A 36 -21.98 2.83 9.37
N ARG A 37 -21.40 2.80 8.17
CA ARG A 37 -20.90 1.56 7.61
C ARG A 37 -19.65 1.11 8.37
N PRO A 38 -19.58 -0.17 8.77
CA PRO A 38 -18.41 -0.71 9.44
C PRO A 38 -17.20 -0.68 8.50
N VAL A 39 -16.02 -0.85 9.08
CA VAL A 39 -14.78 -1.15 8.35
C VAL A 39 -14.99 -2.46 7.60
N VAL A 40 -14.73 -2.44 6.29
CA VAL A 40 -14.83 -3.61 5.42
C VAL A 40 -13.53 -3.82 4.66
N GLY A 41 -13.28 -5.06 4.25
CA GLY A 41 -12.13 -5.41 3.44
C GLY A 41 -12.40 -5.41 1.94
N GLY A 42 -11.40 -5.88 1.20
CA GLY A 42 -11.43 -5.98 -0.26
C GLY A 42 -11.02 -4.68 -0.93
N ASN A 43 -11.41 -4.52 -2.20
CA ASN A 43 -11.07 -3.36 -3.02
C ASN A 43 -11.94 -2.15 -2.64
N THR A 44 -11.79 -1.69 -1.40
CA THR A 44 -12.58 -0.60 -0.81
C THR A 44 -11.68 0.43 -0.15
N PHE A 45 -11.94 1.71 -0.44
CA PHE A 45 -11.31 2.86 0.19
C PHE A 45 -11.69 2.93 1.66
N VAL A 46 -10.78 2.42 2.47
CA VAL A 46 -10.88 2.28 3.91
C VAL A 46 -9.53 2.70 4.47
N VAL A 47 -9.54 3.48 5.54
CA VAL A 47 -8.33 3.85 6.29
C VAL A 47 -8.37 3.16 7.63
N VAL A 48 -7.29 2.48 8.00
CA VAL A 48 -7.09 1.90 9.33
C VAL A 48 -5.76 2.39 9.88
N GLU A 49 -5.86 3.28 10.86
CA GLU A 49 -4.77 3.72 11.72
C GLU A 49 -4.58 2.62 12.78
N ALA A 50 -3.76 1.62 12.46
CA ALA A 50 -3.66 0.38 13.22
C ALA A 50 -2.81 0.52 14.49
N ASP A 51 -3.23 -0.18 15.54
CA ASP A 51 -2.45 -0.40 16.75
C ASP A 51 -1.34 -1.42 16.52
N GLY A 52 -0.29 -1.33 17.34
CA GLY A 52 0.87 -2.21 17.26
C GLY A 52 1.95 -1.70 16.32
N ASP A 53 2.88 -2.60 16.00
CA ASP A 53 4.06 -2.30 15.19
C ASP A 53 3.96 -2.88 13.78
N ASP A 54 5.03 -2.70 13.00
CA ASP A 54 5.14 -3.19 11.64
C ASP A 54 4.89 -4.71 11.53
N LEU A 55 5.24 -5.50 12.56
CA LEU A 55 5.16 -6.96 12.54
C LEU A 55 3.74 -7.49 12.76
N VAL A 56 2.78 -6.63 13.11
CA VAL A 56 1.37 -6.98 13.01
C VAL A 56 0.98 -7.18 11.54
N HIS A 57 1.59 -6.44 10.63
CA HIS A 57 1.20 -6.34 9.22
C HIS A 57 1.99 -7.28 8.31
N SER A 58 1.38 -7.62 7.17
CA SER A 58 1.96 -8.47 6.12
C SER A 58 3.32 -7.94 5.64
N ASP A 59 3.38 -6.66 5.28
CA ASP A 59 4.60 -6.04 4.72
C ASP A 59 5.76 -6.00 5.72
N GLY A 60 5.50 -5.80 7.02
CA GLY A 60 6.55 -5.85 8.04
C GLY A 60 7.13 -7.26 8.21
N LYS A 61 6.27 -8.29 8.18
CA LYS A 61 6.71 -9.69 8.20
C LYS A 61 7.49 -10.05 6.92
N THR A 62 7.04 -9.55 5.76
CA THR A 62 7.74 -9.74 4.48
C THR A 62 9.14 -9.13 4.50
N ALA A 63 9.30 -7.92 5.01
CA ALA A 63 10.61 -7.28 5.12
C ALA A 63 11.57 -8.07 6.02
N VAL A 64 11.09 -8.57 7.17
CA VAL A 64 11.88 -9.44 8.05
C VAL A 64 12.28 -10.74 7.33
N LYS A 65 11.33 -11.36 6.61
CA LYS A 65 11.61 -12.60 5.89
C LYS A 65 12.62 -12.40 4.76
N ALA A 66 12.50 -11.30 4.01
CA ALA A 66 13.47 -10.93 2.98
C ALA A 66 14.87 -10.70 3.59
N ALA A 67 14.96 -9.98 4.71
CA ALA A 67 16.23 -9.77 5.42
C ALA A 67 16.88 -11.08 5.88
N GLU A 68 16.09 -12.01 6.44
CA GLU A 68 16.54 -13.35 6.83
C GLU A 68 17.10 -14.13 5.60
N LEU A 69 16.37 -14.12 4.48
CA LEU A 69 16.79 -14.82 3.26
C LEU A 69 18.05 -14.22 2.64
N ILE A 70 18.18 -12.90 2.62
CA ILE A 70 19.41 -12.22 2.16
C ILE A 70 20.60 -12.68 3.02
N GLY A 71 20.46 -12.70 4.35
CA GLY A 71 21.51 -13.18 5.24
C GLY A 71 21.86 -14.66 5.06
N LYS A 72 20.87 -15.51 4.75
CA LYS A 72 21.05 -16.93 4.42
C LYS A 72 21.80 -17.09 3.10
N PHE A 73 21.36 -16.44 2.03
CA PHE A 73 21.91 -16.61 0.68
C PHE A 73 23.30 -16.00 0.52
N ALA A 74 23.59 -14.89 1.20
CA ALA A 74 24.92 -14.29 1.22
C ALA A 74 26.02 -15.27 1.69
N LYS A 75 25.68 -16.27 2.51
CA LYS A 75 26.62 -17.28 3.01
C LYS A 75 26.82 -18.48 2.08
N GLN A 76 25.99 -18.63 1.05
CA GLN A 76 25.99 -19.83 0.19
C GLN A 76 26.96 -19.73 -1.00
N ASN A 77 27.65 -18.59 -1.17
CA ASN A 77 28.58 -18.31 -2.25
C ASN A 77 28.03 -18.68 -3.66
N LYS A 78 26.73 -18.45 -3.86
CA LYS A 78 26.00 -18.66 -5.11
C LYS A 78 25.14 -17.42 -5.38
N PRO A 79 24.94 -17.03 -6.65
CA PRO A 79 23.99 -15.95 -6.97
C PRO A 79 22.58 -16.38 -6.57
N PHE A 80 21.75 -15.40 -6.19
CA PHE A 80 20.35 -15.61 -5.87
C PHE A 80 19.47 -14.63 -6.63
N PHE A 81 18.22 -15.03 -6.86
CA PHE A 81 17.14 -14.17 -7.29
C PHE A 81 16.08 -14.16 -6.18
N LEU A 82 15.72 -12.97 -5.68
CA LEU A 82 14.76 -12.80 -4.61
C LEU A 82 13.69 -11.79 -5.02
N GLY A 83 12.47 -12.29 -5.25
CA GLY A 83 11.29 -11.45 -5.41
C GLY A 83 10.71 -11.06 -4.04
N VAL A 84 10.53 -9.77 -3.79
CA VAL A 84 9.92 -9.26 -2.55
C VAL A 84 8.69 -8.43 -2.93
N GLY A 85 7.50 -9.00 -2.75
CA GLY A 85 6.23 -8.34 -3.01
C GLY A 85 5.65 -7.72 -1.74
N PHE A 86 5.43 -6.41 -1.77
CA PHE A 86 4.70 -5.68 -0.73
C PHE A 86 3.27 -5.38 -1.18
N VAL A 87 2.33 -5.30 -0.23
CA VAL A 87 0.90 -5.08 -0.50
C VAL A 87 0.54 -3.61 -0.46
N ARG A 88 1.16 -2.82 0.43
CA ARG A 88 0.92 -1.38 0.47
C ARG A 88 1.48 -0.72 -0.81
N PRO A 89 0.86 0.33 -1.35
CA PRO A 89 -0.26 1.10 -0.78
C PRO A 89 -1.67 0.65 -1.24
N HIS A 90 -1.87 -0.55 -1.78
CA HIS A 90 -3.18 -1.02 -2.27
C HIS A 90 -4.29 -0.92 -1.21
N VAL A 91 -5.54 -0.61 -1.57
CA VAL A 91 -6.65 -0.56 -0.60
C VAL A 91 -6.91 -1.93 0.10
N PRO A 92 -7.47 -1.96 1.31
CA PRO A 92 -7.65 -0.88 2.28
C PRO A 92 -6.31 -0.28 2.71
N PHE A 93 -6.24 1.02 2.99
CA PHE A 93 -5.05 1.68 3.51
C PHE A 93 -4.88 1.35 5.00
N VAL A 94 -3.98 0.41 5.30
CA VAL A 94 -3.75 -0.10 6.66
C VAL A 94 -2.27 0.03 7.00
N ALA A 95 -1.94 0.76 8.05
CA ALA A 95 -0.57 0.89 8.53
C ALA A 95 -0.55 1.20 10.03
N PRO A 96 0.58 0.97 10.73
CA PRO A 96 0.73 1.43 12.11
C PRO A 96 0.49 2.93 12.26
N LYS A 97 -0.17 3.34 13.35
CA LYS A 97 -0.53 4.75 13.65
C LYS A 97 0.59 5.76 13.43
N LYS A 98 1.83 5.42 13.81
CA LYS A 98 3.00 6.30 13.64
C LYS A 98 3.22 6.79 12.20
N TYR A 99 2.82 6.00 11.19
CA TYR A 99 2.97 6.40 9.78
C TYR A 99 1.88 7.36 9.30
N TYR A 100 0.79 7.51 10.06
CA TYR A 100 -0.27 8.46 9.76
C TYR A 100 0.00 9.85 10.35
N GLU A 101 0.75 9.93 11.44
CA GLU A 101 1.02 11.18 12.16
C GLU A 101 1.50 12.34 11.27
N PRO A 102 2.41 12.14 10.29
CA PRO A 102 2.87 13.22 9.41
C PRO A 102 1.78 13.79 8.49
N PHE A 103 0.68 13.07 8.28
CA PHE A 103 -0.41 13.41 7.35
C PHE A 103 -1.67 13.92 8.08
N LEU A 104 -1.58 14.10 9.40
CA LEU A 104 -2.64 14.67 10.23
C LEU A 104 -2.44 16.18 10.46
N PRO A 105 -3.54 16.96 10.57
CA PRO A 105 -4.91 16.57 10.27
C PRO A 105 -5.14 16.42 8.76
N TYR A 106 -5.91 15.40 8.35
CA TYR A 106 -6.19 15.12 6.94
C TYR A 106 -6.79 16.32 6.17
N SER A 107 -7.43 17.27 6.85
CA SER A 107 -7.96 18.48 6.22
C SER A 107 -6.89 19.31 5.49
N LYS A 108 -5.60 19.16 5.85
CA LYS A 108 -4.47 19.81 5.19
C LYS A 108 -3.95 19.08 3.95
N MET A 109 -4.42 17.87 3.68
CA MET A 109 -4.02 17.13 2.49
C MET A 109 -4.45 17.88 1.23
N LYS A 110 -3.57 17.93 0.25
CA LYS A 110 -3.84 18.50 -1.07
C LYS A 110 -4.47 17.42 -1.94
N LEU A 111 -5.57 17.77 -2.58
CA LEU A 111 -6.18 16.94 -3.62
C LEU A 111 -5.55 17.33 -4.96
N PRO A 112 -5.55 16.43 -5.95
CA PRO A 112 -5.26 16.81 -7.33
C PRO A 112 -6.22 17.92 -7.78
N PRO A 113 -5.77 18.80 -8.69
CA PRO A 113 -6.62 19.87 -9.21
C PRO A 113 -7.82 19.27 -9.94
N LYS A 114 -8.98 19.93 -9.81
CA LYS A 114 -10.16 19.61 -10.61
C LYS A 114 -10.23 20.59 -11.76
N ILE A 115 -10.19 20.08 -12.97
CA ILE A 115 -10.23 20.87 -14.19
C ILE A 115 -11.70 20.95 -14.64
N GLU A 116 -12.15 22.14 -15.05
CA GLU A 116 -13.47 22.28 -15.66
C GLU A 116 -13.45 21.63 -17.05
N GLY A 117 -14.44 20.79 -17.36
CA GLY A 117 -14.47 20.05 -18.62
C GLY A 117 -13.44 18.91 -18.73
N ASP A 118 -12.85 18.46 -17.61
CA ASP A 118 -11.79 17.42 -17.59
C ASP A 118 -12.20 16.07 -18.19
N TRP A 119 -13.48 15.86 -18.44
CA TRP A 119 -14.00 14.64 -19.06
C TRP A 119 -14.36 14.84 -20.54
N ASP A 120 -14.31 16.07 -21.06
CA ASP A 120 -14.80 16.41 -22.39
C ASP A 120 -13.96 15.78 -23.51
N ASP A 121 -12.69 15.50 -23.25
CA ASP A 121 -11.75 14.86 -24.17
C ASP A 121 -11.48 13.38 -23.86
N ILE A 122 -12.10 12.83 -22.81
CA ILE A 122 -11.99 11.42 -22.46
C ILE A 122 -13.13 10.64 -23.13
N PRO A 123 -12.84 9.65 -24.00
CA PRO A 123 -13.87 8.79 -24.58
C PRO A 123 -14.68 8.10 -23.48
N LYS A 124 -16.00 7.97 -23.66
CA LYS A 124 -16.90 7.35 -22.65
C LYS A 124 -16.38 6.03 -22.04
N PRO A 125 -15.76 5.10 -22.79
CA PRO A 125 -15.19 3.87 -22.21
C PRO A 125 -13.99 4.10 -21.28
N GLY A 126 -13.31 5.24 -21.39
CA GLY A 126 -12.19 5.65 -20.53
C GLY A 126 -12.62 6.36 -19.24
N ILE A 127 -13.90 6.73 -19.11
CA ILE A 127 -14.44 7.32 -17.89
C ILE A 127 -14.63 6.22 -16.84
N ASN A 128 -13.88 6.31 -15.73
CA ASN A 128 -14.00 5.34 -14.65
C ASN A 128 -15.37 5.44 -13.96
N TYR A 129 -15.92 4.32 -13.52
CA TYR A 129 -17.16 4.31 -12.73
C TYR A 129 -16.92 4.65 -11.25
N CYS A 130 -15.69 4.44 -10.74
CA CYS A 130 -15.27 4.81 -9.40
C CYS A 130 -14.90 6.30 -9.37
N THR A 131 -15.91 7.15 -9.24
CA THR A 131 -15.75 8.62 -9.15
C THR A 131 -16.04 9.13 -7.75
N SER A 132 -15.58 10.34 -7.41
CA SER A 132 -15.92 11.03 -6.15
C SER A 132 -17.43 11.02 -5.86
N VAL A 133 -18.25 11.20 -6.91
CA VAL A 133 -19.72 11.20 -6.83
C VAL A 133 -20.28 9.79 -6.63
N ASN A 134 -19.91 8.83 -7.48
CA ASN A 134 -20.44 7.45 -7.42
C ASN A 134 -19.99 6.72 -6.15
N MET A 135 -18.84 7.11 -5.61
CA MET A 135 -18.32 6.63 -4.34
C MET A 135 -18.78 7.46 -3.16
N GLN A 136 -19.59 8.52 -3.35
CA GLN A 136 -20.13 9.37 -2.28
C GLN A 136 -19.04 9.86 -1.30
N MET A 137 -17.86 10.18 -1.82
CA MET A 137 -16.73 10.67 -1.04
C MET A 137 -16.77 12.19 -1.04
N ASP A 138 -17.18 12.77 0.08
CA ASP A 138 -17.03 14.21 0.32
C ASP A 138 -15.55 14.62 0.40
N ILE A 139 -15.26 15.92 0.34
CA ILE A 139 -13.88 16.44 0.36
C ILE A 139 -13.07 15.96 1.58
N ARG A 140 -13.70 15.79 2.75
CA ARG A 140 -13.01 15.28 3.95
C ARG A 140 -12.58 13.82 3.71
N LYS A 141 -13.45 13.00 3.15
CA LYS A 141 -13.15 11.59 2.84
C LYS A 141 -12.12 11.45 1.73
N GLN A 142 -12.19 12.28 0.68
CA GLN A 142 -11.18 12.33 -0.38
C GLN A 142 -9.80 12.65 0.20
N LYS A 143 -9.70 13.73 1.01
CA LYS A 143 -8.44 14.11 1.66
C LYS A 143 -7.91 13.04 2.60
N LYS A 144 -8.80 12.35 3.33
CA LYS A 144 -8.43 11.22 4.18
C LYS A 144 -7.95 10.00 3.37
N ALA A 145 -8.51 9.74 2.19
CA ALA A 145 -8.02 8.70 1.29
C ALA A 145 -6.59 9.00 0.83
N VAL A 146 -6.30 10.24 0.40
CA VAL A 146 -4.94 10.67 0.04
C VAL A 146 -3.98 10.52 1.23
N GLY A 147 -4.38 10.98 2.42
CA GLY A 147 -3.58 10.82 3.63
C GLY A 147 -3.30 9.36 4.00
N GLY A 148 -4.30 8.48 3.84
CA GLY A 148 -4.11 7.05 4.07
C GLY A 148 -3.23 6.36 3.04
N TYR A 149 -3.32 6.77 1.78
CA TYR A 149 -2.41 6.31 0.74
C TYR A 149 -0.96 6.72 1.07
N TYR A 150 -0.71 8.00 1.40
CA TYR A 150 0.64 8.45 1.76
C TYR A 150 1.17 7.80 3.04
N ALA A 151 0.33 7.57 4.05
CA ALA A 151 0.71 6.81 5.24
C ALA A 151 1.11 5.36 4.90
N SER A 152 0.39 4.73 3.96
CA SER A 152 0.72 3.39 3.47
C SER A 152 2.05 3.38 2.70
N VAL A 153 2.33 4.41 1.90
CA VAL A 153 3.62 4.59 1.21
C VAL A 153 4.76 4.80 2.22
N ALA A 154 4.57 5.62 3.25
CA ALA A 154 5.57 5.82 4.30
C ALA A 154 5.87 4.52 5.07
N PHE A 155 4.85 3.69 5.31
CA PHE A 155 5.04 2.37 5.90
C PHE A 155 5.82 1.42 4.98
N LEU A 156 5.48 1.38 3.68
CA LEU A 156 6.21 0.63 2.66
C LEU A 156 7.68 1.05 2.60
N ASP A 157 7.96 2.35 2.55
CA ASP A 157 9.31 2.91 2.51
C ASP A 157 10.17 2.40 3.68
N ALA A 158 9.63 2.44 4.89
CA ALA A 158 10.31 1.89 6.07
C ALA A 158 10.59 0.39 5.95
N GLN A 159 9.73 -0.39 5.27
CA GLN A 159 9.93 -1.82 5.05
C GLN A 159 11.00 -2.09 3.97
N VAL A 160 10.99 -1.32 2.88
CA VAL A 160 12.04 -1.35 1.85
C VAL A 160 13.40 -1.02 2.48
N GLY A 161 13.44 0.00 3.35
CA GLY A 161 14.64 0.39 4.08
C GLY A 161 15.26 -0.77 4.89
N LYS A 162 14.44 -1.62 5.53
CA LYS A 162 14.93 -2.82 6.25
C LYS A 162 15.56 -3.84 5.32
N VAL A 163 14.97 -4.08 4.15
CA VAL A 163 15.51 -5.01 3.15
C VAL A 163 16.85 -4.49 2.61
N MET A 164 16.91 -3.20 2.26
CA MET A 164 18.15 -2.56 1.79
C MET A 164 19.23 -2.54 2.87
N ALA A 165 18.86 -2.32 4.13
CA ALA A 165 19.79 -2.40 5.26
C ALA A 165 20.35 -3.82 5.41
N ALA A 166 19.52 -4.86 5.29
CA ALA A 166 19.96 -6.24 5.36
C ALA A 166 20.91 -6.60 4.19
N LEU A 167 20.63 -6.11 2.99
CA LEU A 167 21.50 -6.29 1.82
C LEU A 167 22.87 -5.62 2.02
N LYS A 168 22.90 -4.42 2.62
CA LYS A 168 24.15 -3.74 2.97
C LYS A 168 24.91 -4.50 4.06
N GLN A 169 24.22 -4.93 5.11
CA GLN A 169 24.84 -5.64 6.24
C GLN A 169 25.37 -7.02 5.86
N SER A 170 24.79 -7.66 4.84
CA SER A 170 25.28 -8.95 4.33
C SER A 170 26.55 -8.84 3.47
N GLY A 171 26.99 -7.62 3.16
CA GLY A 171 28.14 -7.36 2.28
C GLY A 171 27.86 -7.60 0.79
N GLN A 172 26.59 -7.79 0.40
CA GLN A 172 26.21 -8.11 -0.98
C GLN A 172 25.72 -6.90 -1.79
N ALA A 173 25.64 -5.71 -1.19
CA ALA A 173 25.08 -4.52 -1.84
C ALA A 173 25.78 -4.16 -3.15
N ASP A 174 27.12 -4.21 -3.21
CA ASP A 174 27.89 -3.85 -4.41
C ASP A 174 27.87 -4.94 -5.50
N ASN A 175 27.32 -6.12 -5.19
CA ASN A 175 27.25 -7.28 -6.07
C ASN A 175 25.80 -7.71 -6.36
N THR A 176 24.82 -6.84 -6.09
CA THR A 176 23.40 -7.15 -6.28
C THR A 176 22.73 -6.08 -7.12
N ILE A 177 22.06 -6.51 -8.19
CA ILE A 177 21.17 -5.64 -8.97
C ILE A 177 19.85 -5.52 -8.20
N VAL A 178 19.43 -4.28 -7.91
CA VAL A 178 18.15 -3.99 -7.25
C VAL A 178 17.22 -3.32 -8.26
N ILE A 179 16.08 -3.95 -8.51
CA ILE A 179 15.01 -3.42 -9.36
C ILE A 179 13.82 -3.10 -8.46
N PHE A 180 13.39 -1.84 -8.45
CA PHE A 180 12.22 -1.39 -7.71
C PHE A 180 11.17 -0.88 -8.70
N THR A 181 9.96 -1.46 -8.65
CA THR A 181 8.84 -1.12 -9.55
C THR A 181 7.51 -1.37 -8.85
N SER A 182 6.43 -0.88 -9.45
CA SER A 182 5.05 -1.24 -9.12
C SER A 182 4.42 -2.04 -10.26
N ASP A 183 3.33 -2.76 -9.99
CA ASP A 183 2.50 -3.42 -11.00
C ASP A 183 1.66 -2.41 -11.79
N HIS A 184 1.15 -1.37 -11.12
CA HIS A 184 0.42 -0.25 -11.72
C HIS A 184 0.46 1.01 -10.83
N GLY A 185 -0.16 2.09 -11.33
CA GLY A 185 -0.40 3.35 -10.60
C GLY A 185 -1.66 3.31 -9.73
N PHE A 186 -2.10 4.47 -9.23
CA PHE A 186 -3.31 4.58 -8.42
C PHE A 186 -3.93 5.98 -8.57
N HIS A 187 -5.22 6.07 -8.88
CA HIS A 187 -5.95 7.33 -8.93
C HIS A 187 -6.39 7.77 -7.52
N LEU A 188 -6.04 9.00 -7.16
CA LEU A 188 -6.32 9.63 -5.87
C LEU A 188 -7.20 10.88 -6.00
N GLY A 189 -8.02 10.90 -7.05
CA GLY A 189 -8.95 11.98 -7.37
C GLY A 189 -8.64 12.71 -8.69
N GLU A 190 -7.58 12.33 -9.42
CA GLU A 190 -7.36 12.84 -10.79
C GLU A 190 -8.55 12.46 -11.65
N HIS A 191 -9.06 13.41 -12.46
CA HIS A 191 -10.31 13.25 -13.21
C HIS A 191 -11.51 12.86 -12.32
N ASP A 192 -11.46 13.19 -11.03
CA ASP A 192 -12.42 12.71 -10.04
C ASP A 192 -12.46 11.18 -9.87
N PHE A 193 -11.48 10.44 -10.39
CA PHE A 193 -11.38 8.97 -10.34
C PHE A 193 -10.66 8.45 -9.09
N TRP A 194 -10.99 7.21 -8.71
CA TRP A 194 -10.46 6.51 -7.54
C TRP A 194 -10.32 5.01 -7.84
N ALA A 195 -9.15 4.57 -8.26
CA ALA A 195 -8.91 3.19 -8.71
C ALA A 195 -7.45 2.78 -8.61
#